data_AF-A0A3M2C9L5-F1
#
_entry.id   AF-A0A3M2C9L5-F1
#
_cell.length_a   1.000
_cell.length_b   1.000
_cell.length_c   1.000
_cell.angle_alpha   90.00
_cell.angle_beta   90.00
_cell.angle_gamma   90.00
#
_symmetry.space_group_name_H-M   'P 1'
#
loop_
_entity.id
_entity.type
_entity.pdbx_description
1 polymer ?
#
loop_
_entity_poly.entity_id
_entity_poly.type
_entity_poly.pdbx_seq_one_letter_code
_entity_poly.pdbx_strand_id
1 'polypeptide(L)'
;MRPSAPEGGPGGEASSAHDAPGLRASARDAALAEEGWVRRFVGAPPRLQEMKELYESLGLEVRLEPLTEEELAEECAGCTLALALFRVLYTRRSP
;
A
#
# COMPACT_ATOMS: atom_id res chain seq x y z
N MET A 1 27.62 1.01 -45.23
CA MET A 1 26.82 0.06 -44.43
C MET A 1 26.87 0.51 -42.97
N ARG A 2 25.86 1.21 -42.45
CA ARG A 2 25.77 1.58 -41.02
C ARG A 2 24.79 0.59 -40.38
N PRO A 3 25.12 -0.10 -39.26
CA PRO A 3 24.11 -0.84 -38.54
C PRO A 3 23.19 0.13 -37.80
N SER A 4 21.88 -0.03 -38.00
CA SER A 4 20.83 0.65 -37.24
C SER A 4 20.82 0.13 -35.80
N ALA A 5 20.81 1.04 -34.84
CA ALA A 5 20.53 0.72 -33.44
C ALA A 5 19.04 0.35 -33.28
N PRO A 6 18.68 -0.57 -32.38
CA PRO A 6 17.28 -0.85 -32.07
C PRO A 6 16.69 0.32 -31.27
N GLU A 7 15.44 0.64 -31.61
CA GLU A 7 14.66 1.71 -31.01
C GLU A 7 14.49 1.51 -29.50
N GLY A 8 14.66 2.62 -28.78
CA GLY A 8 14.48 2.69 -27.33
C GLY A 8 13.06 2.28 -26.95
N GLY A 9 12.98 1.35 -26.00
CA GLY A 9 11.73 0.82 -25.47
C GLY A 9 10.83 1.90 -24.87
N PRO A 10 9.52 1.64 -24.82
CA PRO A 10 8.57 2.62 -24.33
C PRO A 10 8.77 2.84 -22.84
N GLY A 11 8.72 4.12 -22.46
CA GLY A 11 8.17 4.67 -21.23
C GLY A 11 8.40 3.86 -19.96
N GLY A 12 9.26 4.38 -19.09
CA GLY A 12 9.14 4.11 -17.67
C GLY A 12 7.74 4.50 -17.20
N GLU A 13 6.85 3.52 -17.12
CA GLU A 13 5.63 3.62 -16.33
C GLU A 13 6.06 3.92 -14.90
N ALA A 14 5.56 5.04 -14.38
CA ALA A 14 5.69 5.42 -13.00
C ALA A 14 5.18 4.23 -12.16
N SER A 15 6.12 3.46 -11.62
CA SER A 15 5.82 2.36 -10.72
C SER A 15 5.13 2.96 -9.51
N SER A 16 3.80 2.88 -9.54
CA SER A 16 2.93 3.13 -8.40
C SER A 16 3.33 2.08 -7.37
N ALA A 17 4.24 2.44 -6.47
CA ALA A 17 4.82 1.57 -5.46
C ALA A 17 3.80 1.25 -4.36
N HIS A 18 2.66 0.68 -4.73
CA HIS A 18 1.53 0.39 -3.86
C HIS A 18 1.21 -1.10 -3.71
N ASP A 19 1.80 -1.97 -4.54
CA ASP A 19 1.67 -3.42 -4.42
C ASP A 19 2.97 -4.04 -3.91
N ALA A 20 3.07 -4.17 -2.59
CA ALA A 20 4.08 -5.04 -2.00
C ALA A 20 3.75 -6.50 -2.38
N PRO A 21 4.76 -7.35 -2.67
CA PRO A 21 4.52 -8.76 -2.95
C PRO A 21 3.64 -9.41 -1.86
N GLY A 22 2.61 -10.15 -2.26
CA GLY A 22 1.68 -10.81 -1.35
C GLY A 22 0.44 -10.00 -0.96
N LEU A 23 0.28 -8.77 -1.45
CA LEU A 23 -0.89 -7.92 -1.19
C LEU A 23 -1.56 -7.46 -2.47
N ARG A 24 -2.87 -7.22 -2.40
CA ARG A 24 -3.68 -6.65 -3.48
C ARG A 24 -4.59 -5.52 -2.96
N ALA A 25 -4.97 -4.61 -3.84
CA ALA A 25 -5.94 -3.57 -3.54
C ALA A 25 -7.34 -4.16 -3.27
N SER A 26 -8.11 -3.54 -2.38
CA SER A 26 -9.46 -3.97 -2.01
C SER A 26 -10.56 -2.95 -2.31
N ALA A 27 -11.83 -3.37 -2.23
CA ALA A 27 -12.96 -2.46 -2.29
C ALA A 27 -12.93 -1.40 -1.16
N ARG A 28 -12.35 -1.74 -0.01
CA ARG A 28 -12.14 -0.78 1.09
C ARG A 28 -11.14 0.29 0.69
N ASP A 29 -10.07 -0.05 -0.03
CA ASP A 29 -9.12 0.94 -0.52
C ASP A 29 -9.79 1.95 -1.45
N ALA A 30 -10.68 1.48 -2.33
CA ALA A 30 -11.45 2.36 -3.23
C ALA A 30 -12.41 3.28 -2.45
N ALA A 31 -13.19 2.73 -1.51
CA ALA A 31 -14.11 3.53 -0.70
C ALA A 31 -13.40 4.61 0.15
N LEU A 32 -12.29 4.23 0.79
CA LEU A 32 -11.50 5.17 1.59
C LEU A 32 -10.83 6.24 0.71
N ALA A 33 -10.43 5.91 -0.52
CA ALA A 33 -9.90 6.88 -1.46
C ALA A 33 -10.94 7.95 -1.86
N GLU A 34 -12.21 7.57 -2.02
CA GLU A 34 -13.32 8.52 -2.27
C GLU A 34 -13.52 9.50 -1.10
N GLU A 35 -13.24 9.06 0.13
CA GLU A 35 -13.25 9.88 1.35
C GLU A 35 -11.96 10.70 1.55
N GLY A 36 -11.02 10.64 0.60
CA GLY A 36 -9.75 11.38 0.62
C GLY A 36 -8.62 10.70 1.42
N TRP A 37 -8.80 9.45 1.84
CA TRP A 37 -7.73 8.67 2.47
C TRP A 37 -6.75 8.11 1.44
N VAL A 38 -5.47 8.06 1.79
CA VAL A 38 -4.40 7.49 0.97
C VAL A 38 -3.77 6.31 1.70
N ARG A 39 -3.78 5.13 1.07
CA ARG A 39 -3.10 3.93 1.58
C ARG A 39 -1.59 4.13 1.57
N ARG A 40 -0.91 3.85 2.69
CA ARG A 40 0.53 4.12 2.87
C ARG A 40 1.36 2.87 3.17
N PHE A 41 0.91 2.06 4.11
CA PHE A 41 1.74 1.00 4.68
C PHE A 41 0.88 -0.18 5.13
N VAL A 42 1.40 -1.40 4.98
CA VAL A 42 0.81 -2.60 5.59
C VAL A 42 1.88 -3.27 6.41
N GLY A 43 1.59 -3.56 7.67
CA GLY A 43 2.54 -4.27 8.51
C GLY A 43 2.08 -4.43 9.95
N ALA A 44 2.96 -5.02 10.75
CA ALA A 44 2.78 -5.27 12.17
C ALA A 44 3.65 -4.31 13.01
N PRO A 45 3.41 -4.23 14.34
CA PRO A 45 4.34 -3.61 15.27
C PRO A 45 5.75 -4.26 15.23
N PRO A 46 6.81 -3.52 15.61
CA PRO A 46 6.80 -2.12 16.04
C PRO A 46 6.70 -1.12 14.88
N ARG A 47 7.05 -1.53 13.66
CA ARG A 47 7.15 -0.64 12.50
C ARG A 47 5.84 0.08 12.17
N LEU A 48 4.70 -0.59 12.31
CA LEU A 48 3.38 0.04 12.13
C LEU A 48 3.19 1.25 13.07
N GLN A 49 3.65 1.14 14.32
CA GLN A 49 3.52 2.20 15.31
C GLN A 49 4.47 3.36 15.00
N GLU A 50 5.70 3.06 14.62
CA GLU A 50 6.66 4.08 14.15
C GLU A 50 6.09 4.88 12.97
N MET A 51 5.45 4.21 12.00
CA MET A 51 4.83 4.89 10.85
C MET A 51 3.61 5.72 11.25
N LYS A 52 2.78 5.21 12.17
CA LYS A 52 1.64 5.98 12.72
C LYS A 52 2.14 7.27 13.38
N GLU A 53 3.09 7.15 14.32
CA GLU A 53 3.65 8.30 15.05
C GLU A 53 4.31 9.30 14.09
N LEU A 54 5.05 8.81 13.09
CA LEU A 54 5.63 9.65 12.05
C LEU A 54 4.55 10.46 11.32
N TYR A 55 3.52 9.81 10.79
CA TYR A 55 2.48 10.52 10.02
C TYR A 55 1.66 11.48 10.89
N GLU A 56 1.34 11.10 12.13
CA GLU A 56 0.69 12.00 13.10
C GLU A 56 1.56 13.23 13.39
N SER A 57 2.88 13.07 13.53
CA SER A 57 3.82 14.19 13.76
C SER A 57 3.88 15.18 12.58
N LEU A 58 3.52 14.73 11.38
CA LEU A 58 3.41 15.57 10.17
C LEU A 58 2.05 16.29 10.07
N GLY A 59 1.17 16.15 11.07
CA GLY A 59 -0.17 16.74 11.08
C GLY A 59 -1.18 16.03 10.17
N LEU A 60 -0.92 14.77 9.81
CA LEU A 60 -1.87 13.96 9.06
C LEU A 60 -2.80 13.21 10.01
N GLU A 61 -4.05 13.03 9.59
CA GLU A 61 -4.94 12.06 10.20
C GLU A 61 -4.48 10.66 9.81
N VAL A 62 -4.43 9.73 10.77
CA VAL A 62 -4.05 8.34 10.55
C VAL A 62 -5.20 7.41 10.89
N ARG A 63 -5.47 6.46 9.99
CA ARG A 63 -6.46 5.40 10.18
C ARG A 63 -5.79 4.03 9.99
N LEU A 64 -6.03 3.12 10.91
CA LEU A 64 -5.51 1.75 10.87
C LEU A 64 -6.67 0.77 10.71
N GLU A 65 -6.62 -0.08 9.68
CA GLU A 65 -7.61 -1.12 9.43
C GLU A 65 -7.00 -2.51 9.51
N PRO A 66 -7.72 -3.53 9.99
CA PRO A 66 -7.31 -4.92 9.85
C PRO A 66 -7.05 -5.33 8.41
N LEU A 67 -5.93 -6.03 8.17
CA LEU A 67 -5.73 -6.71 6.90
C LEU A 67 -6.78 -7.84 6.76
N THR A 68 -7.40 -7.94 5.59
CA THR A 68 -8.40 -8.98 5.28
C THR A 68 -7.87 -10.02 4.30
N GLU A 69 -8.53 -11.17 4.22
CA GLU A 69 -8.20 -12.23 3.25
C GLU A 69 -8.29 -11.73 1.80
N GLU A 70 -9.25 -10.84 1.53
CA GLU A 70 -9.43 -10.20 0.22
C GLU A 70 -8.25 -9.32 -0.17
N GLU A 71 -7.37 -8.96 0.75
CA GLU A 71 -6.17 -8.15 0.48
C GLU A 71 -4.90 -8.99 0.37
N LEU A 72 -4.97 -10.30 0.69
CA LEU A 72 -3.87 -11.22 0.47
C LEU A 72 -3.88 -11.67 -1.00
N ALA A 73 -2.69 -11.71 -1.60
CA ALA A 73 -2.52 -12.37 -2.88
C ALA A 73 -2.78 -13.88 -2.72
N GLU A 74 -3.13 -14.55 -3.81
CA GLU A 74 -3.53 -15.97 -3.79
C GLU A 74 -2.42 -16.86 -3.21
N GLU A 75 -1.15 -16.55 -3.45
CA GLU A 75 0.00 -17.27 -2.88
C GLU A 75 0.11 -17.15 -1.35
N CYS A 76 -0.59 -16.17 -0.76
CA CYS A 76 -0.63 -15.89 0.67
C CYS A 76 -2.00 -16.19 1.29
N ALA A 77 -2.93 -16.79 0.54
CA ALA A 77 -4.26 -17.14 1.04
C ALA A 77 -4.17 -18.03 2.29
N GLY A 78 -4.96 -17.72 3.32
CA GLY A 78 -4.98 -18.42 4.60
C GLY A 78 -3.82 -18.10 5.54
N CYS A 79 -3.01 -17.06 5.28
CA CYS A 79 -1.93 -16.63 6.16
C CYS A 79 -2.46 -16.01 7.47
N THR A 80 -2.83 -16.87 8.42
CA THR A 80 -3.42 -16.48 9.71
C THR A 80 -2.57 -15.49 10.51
N LEU A 81 -1.23 -15.59 10.42
CA LEU A 81 -0.32 -14.66 11.09
C LEU A 81 -0.45 -13.24 10.54
N ALA A 82 -0.58 -13.09 9.21
CA ALA A 82 -0.77 -11.79 8.58
C ALA A 82 -2.12 -11.19 8.99
N LEU A 83 -3.20 -11.96 8.92
CA LEU A 83 -4.54 -11.51 9.32
C LEU A 83 -4.63 -11.11 10.81
N ALA A 84 -3.88 -11.80 11.68
CA ALA A 84 -3.87 -11.51 13.10
C ALA A 84 -3.06 -10.26 13.46
N LEU A 85 -1.92 -10.04 12.80
CA LEU A 85 -0.93 -9.04 13.22
C LEU A 85 -0.91 -7.77 12.37
N PHE A 86 -1.26 -7.86 11.08
CA PHE A 86 -1.02 -6.78 10.14
C PHE A 86 -2.21 -5.83 10.10
N ARG A 87 -1.90 -4.54 9.96
CA ARG A 87 -2.86 -3.49 9.68
C ARG A 87 -2.47 -2.73 8.42
N VAL A 88 -3.47 -2.20 7.73
CA VAL A 88 -3.32 -1.24 6.65
C VAL A 88 -3.42 0.17 7.24
N LEU A 89 -2.39 0.97 7.02
CA LEU A 89 -2.30 2.36 7.44
C LEU A 89 -2.71 3.27 6.28
N TYR A 90 -3.71 4.10 6.56
CA TYR A 90 -4.18 5.15 5.68
C TYR A 90 -3.89 6.52 6.31
N THR A 91 -3.64 7.51 5.47
CA THR A 91 -3.45 8.91 5.89
C THR A 91 -4.37 9.83 5.13
N ARG A 92 -4.86 10.89 5.77
CA ARG A 92 -5.56 12.00 5.11
C ARG A 92 -4.99 13.33 5.61
N ARG A 93 -5.04 14.36 4.76
CA ARG A 93 -4.74 15.73 5.23
C ARG A 93 -5.90 16.20 6.09
N SER A 94 -5.61 16.61 7.32
CA SER A 94 -6.59 17.35 8.11
C SER A 94 -6.97 18.63 7.34
N PRO A 95 -8.27 18.97 7.23
CA PRO A 95 -8.70 20.23 6.63
C PRO A 95 -8.19 21.46 7.39
#